data_AF-A0A1Q6YH82-F1
#
_entry.id   AF-A0A1Q6YH82-F1
#
_cell.length_a   1.000
_cell.length_b   1.000
_cell.length_c   1.000
_cell.angle_alpha   90.00
_cell.angle_beta   90.00
_cell.angle_gamma   90.00
#
_symmetry.space_group_name_H-M   'P 1'
#
loop_
_entity.id
_entity.type
_entity.pdbx_description
1 polymer ?
#
loop_
_entity_poly.entity_id
_entity_poly.type
_entity_poly.pdbx_seq_one_letter_code
_entity_poly.pdbx_strand_id
1 'polypeptide(L)'
;MALEARLRGQVIIDVCAACQAFWFDHFESLQLSPGSTLKLMKFIGEHSSQGKPSLPDALRCPRCATALHLAHNMQRNMPFTYWRCANEDGHFIGFFEFLKEKNFIHPLSSEQIKELRQNVQFVNCSNCGASINLESNSACPYCHAPISMLDMKQPQRMLDQLRQAAEPKPIDPALPMKLASAKLELETSLADHDRSPEWWSDAASYGLVQAGLNAVTRWLSEKLVD
;
A
#
# COMPACT_ATOMS: atom_id res chain seq x y z
N MET A 1 -9.92 -18.02 -1.28
CA MET A 1 -10.02 -17.61 0.13
C MET A 1 -10.94 -16.41 0.22
N ALA A 2 -12.04 -16.53 0.97
CA ALA A 2 -12.98 -15.42 1.16
C ALA A 2 -12.49 -14.43 2.22
N LEU A 3 -12.42 -13.15 1.86
CA LEU A 3 -11.88 -12.07 2.67
C LEU A 3 -12.79 -10.85 2.63
N GLU A 4 -12.63 -9.95 3.59
CA GLU A 4 -13.42 -8.71 3.68
C GLU A 4 -12.82 -7.62 2.78
N ALA A 5 -13.68 -6.91 2.05
CA ALA A 5 -13.33 -5.76 1.23
C ALA A 5 -13.51 -4.44 2.01
N ARG A 6 -12.78 -3.39 1.62
CA ARG A 6 -12.78 -2.06 2.28
C ARG A 6 -14.16 -1.42 2.43
N LEU A 7 -15.07 -1.63 1.48
CA LEU A 7 -16.40 -1.02 1.45
C LEU A 7 -17.50 -1.94 2.04
N ARG A 8 -17.16 -2.78 3.03
CA ARG A 8 -18.05 -3.81 3.60
C ARG A 8 -18.62 -4.73 2.52
N GLY A 9 -17.71 -5.35 1.78
CA GLY A 9 -18.01 -6.41 0.81
C GLY A 9 -17.16 -7.65 1.08
N GLN A 10 -17.24 -8.62 0.18
CA GLN A 10 -16.39 -9.79 0.18
C GLN A 10 -15.53 -9.80 -1.08
N VAL A 11 -14.27 -10.19 -0.94
CA VAL A 11 -13.33 -10.43 -2.05
C VAL A 11 -12.83 -11.87 -1.94
N ILE A 12 -12.77 -12.59 -3.06
CA ILE A 12 -12.40 -14.02 -3.08
C ILE A 12 -11.06 -14.16 -3.79
N ILE A 13 -10.01 -14.35 -3.02
CA ILE A 13 -8.65 -14.38 -3.55
C ILE A 13 -8.19 -15.82 -3.72
N ASP A 14 -7.63 -16.13 -4.89
CA ASP A 14 -7.05 -17.43 -5.17
C ASP A 14 -5.66 -17.54 -4.53
N VAL A 15 -5.45 -18.63 -3.79
CA VAL A 15 -4.24 -18.83 -2.99
C VAL A 15 -3.62 -20.19 -3.32
N CYS A 16 -2.36 -20.19 -3.71
CA CYS A 16 -1.58 -21.41 -3.88
C CYS A 16 -0.44 -21.45 -2.85
N ALA A 17 -0.64 -22.19 -1.75
CA ALA A 17 0.39 -22.38 -0.72
C ALA A 17 1.63 -23.10 -1.29
N ALA A 18 1.42 -24.14 -2.10
CA ALA A 18 2.50 -24.86 -2.76
C ALA A 18 3.31 -24.00 -3.73
N CYS A 19 2.69 -22.99 -4.35
CA CYS A 19 3.35 -22.02 -5.23
C CYS A 19 3.91 -20.82 -4.46
N GLN A 20 3.58 -20.69 -3.17
CA GLN A 20 3.80 -19.50 -2.33
C GLN A 20 3.37 -18.21 -3.03
N ALA A 21 2.15 -18.21 -3.60
CA ALA A 21 1.65 -17.09 -4.40
C ALA A 21 0.14 -16.88 -4.30
N PHE A 22 -0.28 -15.69 -4.69
CA PHE A 22 -1.66 -15.29 -4.85
C PHE A 22 -1.97 -15.02 -6.32
N TRP A 23 -3.22 -15.28 -6.69
CA TRP A 23 -3.83 -14.70 -7.88
C TRP A 23 -4.92 -13.73 -7.42
N PHE A 24 -4.86 -12.53 -7.97
CA PHE A 24 -5.85 -11.48 -7.76
C PHE A 24 -6.52 -11.20 -9.10
N ASP A 25 -7.84 -11.38 -9.18
CA ASP A 25 -8.61 -10.89 -10.32
C ASP A 25 -8.62 -9.35 -10.35
N HIS A 26 -9.25 -8.78 -11.38
CA HIS A 26 -9.32 -7.35 -11.60
C HIS A 26 -9.74 -6.57 -10.34
N PHE A 27 -8.88 -5.65 -9.90
CA PHE A 27 -9.01 -4.80 -8.71
C PHE A 27 -9.04 -5.47 -7.34
N GLU A 28 -8.98 -6.80 -7.21
CA GLU A 28 -9.14 -7.47 -5.90
C GLU A 28 -8.09 -7.04 -4.87
N SER A 29 -6.83 -6.89 -5.28
CA SER A 29 -5.74 -6.44 -4.39
C SER A 29 -5.99 -5.04 -3.81
N LEU A 30 -6.70 -4.18 -4.55
CA LEU A 30 -7.06 -2.82 -4.11
C LEU A 30 -8.26 -2.83 -3.15
N GLN A 31 -9.14 -3.82 -3.29
CA GLN A 31 -10.34 -3.96 -2.47
C GLN A 31 -10.03 -4.52 -1.08
N LEU A 32 -8.87 -5.15 -0.85
CA LEU A 32 -8.47 -5.71 0.44
C LEU A 32 -8.62 -4.71 1.60
N SER A 33 -9.42 -5.09 2.61
CA SER A 33 -9.47 -4.38 3.88
C SER A 33 -8.14 -4.52 4.64
N PRO A 34 -7.84 -3.62 5.60
CA PRO A 34 -6.66 -3.78 6.47
C PRO A 34 -6.68 -5.13 7.21
N GLY A 35 -7.84 -5.57 7.70
CA GLY A 35 -8.00 -6.87 8.37
C GLY A 35 -7.71 -8.05 7.45
N SER A 36 -8.19 -7.99 6.20
CA SER A 36 -7.89 -9.01 5.18
C SER A 36 -6.42 -9.04 4.79
N THR A 37 -5.78 -7.87 4.72
CA THR A 37 -4.35 -7.75 4.45
C THR A 37 -3.52 -8.43 5.55
N LEU A 38 -3.88 -8.23 6.82
CA LEU A 38 -3.27 -8.93 7.96
C LEU A 38 -3.54 -10.44 7.94
N LYS A 39 -4.74 -10.89 7.54
CA LYS A 39 -5.05 -12.32 7.38
C LYS A 39 -4.16 -12.96 6.31
N LEU A 40 -3.93 -12.29 5.18
CA LEU A 40 -3.00 -12.77 4.15
C LEU A 40 -1.56 -12.80 4.66
N MET A 41 -1.12 -11.78 5.40
CA MET A 41 0.22 -11.78 6.03
C MET A 41 0.39 -12.96 6.99
N LYS A 42 -0.62 -13.24 7.82
CA LYS A 42 -0.63 -14.42 8.71
C LYS A 42 -0.54 -15.72 7.90
N PHE A 43 -1.34 -15.83 6.83
CA PHE A 43 -1.32 -17.00 5.96
C PHE A 43 0.07 -17.25 5.35
N ILE A 44 0.76 -16.20 4.91
CA ILE A 44 2.14 -16.28 4.41
C ILE A 44 3.05 -16.88 5.49
N GLY A 45 2.97 -16.38 6.73
CA GLY A 45 3.80 -16.87 7.83
C GLY A 45 3.57 -18.35 8.16
N GLU A 46 2.33 -18.82 8.02
CA GLU A 46 1.95 -20.22 8.28
C GLU A 46 2.36 -21.18 7.15
N HIS A 47 2.52 -20.68 5.92
CA HIS A 47 2.70 -21.52 4.72
C HIS A 47 4.00 -21.25 3.95
N SER A 48 4.88 -20.39 4.46
CA SER A 48 6.21 -20.18 3.89
C SER A 48 7.14 -21.32 4.28
N SER A 49 7.68 -22.04 3.29
CA SER A 49 8.70 -23.07 3.48
C SER A 49 10.07 -22.60 2.98
N GLN A 50 11.16 -23.23 3.46
CA GLN A 50 12.54 -22.84 3.14
C GLN A 50 12.90 -22.99 1.65
N GLY A 51 12.19 -23.82 0.90
CA GLY A 51 12.37 -23.97 -0.55
C GLY A 51 11.32 -23.17 -1.30
N LYS A 52 11.75 -22.13 -2.03
CA LYS A 52 10.83 -21.45 -2.95
C LYS A 52 10.54 -22.37 -4.15
N PRO A 53 9.27 -22.51 -4.57
CA PRO A 53 8.93 -23.32 -5.72
C PRO A 53 9.56 -22.74 -6.99
N SER A 54 10.10 -23.59 -7.86
CA SER A 54 10.47 -23.17 -9.21
C SER A 54 9.21 -22.82 -9.98
N LEU A 55 9.06 -21.55 -10.36
CA LEU A 55 8.00 -21.16 -11.27
C LEU A 55 8.31 -21.69 -12.68
N PRO A 56 7.31 -22.09 -13.46
CA PRO A 56 7.50 -22.45 -14.85
C PRO A 56 7.96 -21.24 -15.67
N ASP A 57 8.71 -21.49 -16.75
CA ASP A 57 9.25 -20.45 -17.64
C ASP A 57 8.17 -19.53 -18.23
N ALA A 58 6.95 -20.06 -18.39
CA ALA A 58 5.79 -19.30 -18.87
C ALA A 58 4.58 -19.52 -17.95
N LEU A 59 4.17 -18.45 -17.27
CA LEU A 59 2.91 -18.40 -16.53
C LEU A 59 1.76 -18.01 -17.47
N ARG A 60 0.59 -18.63 -17.30
CA ARG A 60 -0.62 -18.34 -18.08
C ARG A 60 -1.73 -17.82 -17.18
N CYS A 61 -2.55 -16.93 -17.72
CA CYS A 61 -3.75 -16.44 -17.05
C CYS A 61 -4.76 -17.58 -16.84
N PRO A 62 -5.28 -17.81 -15.62
CA PRO A 62 -6.31 -18.81 -15.36
C PRO A 62 -7.67 -18.45 -16.00
N ARG A 63 -7.89 -17.19 -16.39
CA ARG A 63 -9.15 -16.72 -17.00
C ARG A 63 -9.15 -16.84 -18.53
N CYS A 64 -8.10 -16.36 -19.20
CA CYS A 64 -8.05 -16.27 -20.67
C CYS A 64 -6.94 -17.10 -21.33
N ALA A 65 -6.12 -17.82 -20.56
CA ALA A 65 -5.00 -18.65 -21.02
C ALA A 65 -3.84 -17.92 -21.73
N THR A 66 -3.92 -16.59 -21.87
CA THR A 66 -2.83 -15.75 -22.39
C THR A 66 -1.60 -15.82 -21.49
N ALA A 67 -0.41 -15.75 -22.09
CA ALA A 67 0.83 -15.66 -21.34
C ALA A 67 0.85 -14.40 -20.48
N LEU A 68 1.25 -14.52 -19.22
CA LEU A 68 1.38 -13.39 -18.32
C LEU A 68 2.69 -12.63 -18.59
N HIS A 69 2.65 -11.32 -18.45
CA HIS A 69 3.81 -10.46 -18.61
C HIS A 69 4.38 -10.07 -17.26
N LEU A 70 5.69 -10.24 -17.09
CA LEU A 70 6.39 -9.70 -15.92
C LEU A 70 6.26 -8.17 -15.93
N ALA A 71 5.77 -7.64 -14.82
CA ALA A 71 5.63 -6.22 -14.57
C ALA A 71 6.48 -5.83 -13.36
N HIS A 72 6.95 -4.59 -13.39
CA HIS A 72 7.72 -3.96 -12.31
C HIS A 72 6.94 -2.77 -11.81
N ASN A 73 6.86 -2.61 -10.50
CA ASN A 73 6.24 -1.46 -9.87
C ASN A 73 7.00 -1.11 -8.59
N MET A 74 6.66 0.01 -7.97
CA MET A 74 7.35 0.56 -6.83
C MET A 74 6.35 0.89 -5.74
N GLN A 75 6.52 0.29 -4.57
CA GLN A 75 5.80 0.71 -3.38
C GLN A 75 6.71 1.60 -2.55
N ARG A 76 6.47 2.92 -2.56
CA ARG A 76 7.38 3.92 -1.97
C ARG A 76 8.79 3.79 -2.55
N ASN A 77 9.75 3.24 -1.80
CA ASN A 77 11.13 2.99 -2.24
C ASN A 77 11.45 1.49 -2.36
N MET A 78 10.43 0.64 -2.45
CA MET A 78 10.56 -0.80 -2.51
C MET A 78 10.08 -1.33 -3.87
N PRO A 79 11.00 -1.66 -4.80
CA PRO A 79 10.63 -2.19 -6.11
C PRO A 79 10.12 -3.60 -5.96
N PHE A 80 9.00 -3.93 -6.60
CA PHE A 80 8.42 -5.26 -6.59
C PHE A 80 7.99 -5.69 -7.98
N THR A 81 7.81 -6.99 -8.15
CA THR A 81 7.50 -7.64 -9.42
C THR A 81 6.29 -8.55 -9.29
N TYR A 82 5.52 -8.64 -10.36
CA TYR A 82 4.33 -9.47 -10.45
C TYR A 82 4.05 -9.79 -11.92
N TRP A 83 3.19 -10.76 -12.20
CA TRP A 83 2.87 -11.19 -13.55
C TRP A 83 1.43 -10.80 -13.87
N ARG A 84 1.23 -9.88 -14.81
CA ARG A 84 -0.09 -9.35 -15.17
C ARG A 84 -0.65 -9.98 -16.43
N CYS A 85 -1.97 -10.13 -16.50
CA CYS A 85 -2.66 -10.47 -17.73
C CYS A 85 -2.69 -9.27 -18.68
N ALA A 86 -2.42 -9.47 -19.97
CA ALA A 86 -2.53 -8.42 -20.99
C ALA A 86 -3.98 -7.93 -21.18
N ASN A 87 -4.96 -8.81 -20.93
CA ASN A 87 -6.39 -8.51 -20.99
C ASN A 87 -6.94 -7.93 -19.67
N GLU A 88 -6.06 -7.60 -18.71
CA GLU A 88 -6.41 -7.04 -17.41
C GLU A 88 -7.29 -7.93 -16.52
N ASP A 89 -7.45 -9.22 -16.83
CA ASP A 89 -8.23 -10.17 -16.01
C ASP A 89 -7.75 -10.31 -14.56
N GLY A 90 -6.48 -9.98 -14.30
CA GLY A 90 -5.86 -10.13 -12.99
C GLY A 90 -4.34 -10.20 -13.06
N HIS A 91 -3.75 -10.59 -11.94
CA HIS A 91 -2.33 -10.79 -11.82
C HIS A 91 -1.94 -11.85 -10.79
N PHE A 92 -0.78 -12.47 -11.04
CA PHE A 92 -0.10 -13.39 -10.16
C PHE A 92 1.00 -12.65 -9.40
N ILE A 93 1.06 -12.82 -8.08
CA ILE A 93 2.09 -12.24 -7.22
C ILE A 93 2.56 -13.24 -6.16
N GLY A 94 3.88 -13.39 -6.02
CA GLY A 94 4.47 -14.25 -4.99
C GLY A 94 4.34 -13.63 -3.60
N PHE A 95 4.34 -14.45 -2.55
CA PHE A 95 4.20 -14.00 -1.16
C PHE A 95 5.21 -12.90 -0.78
N PHE A 96 6.48 -13.08 -1.13
CA PHE A 96 7.51 -12.06 -0.85
C PHE A 96 7.25 -10.73 -1.58
N GLU A 97 6.79 -10.80 -2.83
CA GLU A 97 6.46 -9.60 -3.62
C GLU A 97 5.19 -8.92 -3.10
N PHE A 98 4.22 -9.67 -2.60
CA PHE A 98 3.04 -9.12 -1.92
C PHE A 98 3.40 -8.40 -0.61
N LEU A 99 4.33 -8.96 0.18
CA LEU A 99 4.83 -8.28 1.39
C LEU A 99 5.51 -6.93 1.04
N LYS A 100 6.20 -6.87 -0.10
CA LYS A 100 6.79 -5.63 -0.65
C LYS A 100 5.71 -4.65 -1.08
N GLU A 101 4.73 -5.12 -1.85
CA GLU A 101 3.58 -4.32 -2.32
C GLU A 101 2.81 -3.69 -1.15
N LYS A 102 2.61 -4.42 -0.05
CA LYS A 102 1.90 -3.91 1.14
C LYS A 102 2.83 -3.23 2.15
N ASN A 103 4.10 -3.04 1.81
CA ASN A 103 5.11 -2.38 2.65
C ASN A 103 5.23 -3.02 4.05
N PHE A 104 5.11 -4.35 4.14
CA PHE A 104 5.33 -5.09 5.39
C PHE A 104 6.79 -5.41 5.66
N ILE A 105 7.65 -5.30 4.66
CA ILE A 105 9.08 -5.52 4.81
C ILE A 105 9.85 -4.28 4.39
N HIS A 106 11.09 -4.16 4.86
CA HIS A 106 12.01 -3.13 4.41
C HIS A 106 13.42 -3.69 4.21
N PRO A 107 14.24 -3.12 3.32
CA PRO A 107 15.65 -3.45 3.22
C PRO A 107 16.36 -3.02 4.50
N LEU A 108 17.33 -3.82 4.96
CA LEU A 108 18.20 -3.42 6.06
C LEU A 108 19.19 -2.36 5.61
N SER A 109 19.47 -1.39 6.50
CA SER A 109 20.56 -0.44 6.30
C SER A 109 21.93 -1.14 6.41
N SER A 110 22.99 -0.51 5.89
CA SER A 110 24.35 -1.03 6.04
C SER A 110 24.75 -1.22 7.51
N GLU A 111 24.28 -0.34 8.41
CA GLU A 111 24.50 -0.43 9.86
C GLU A 111 23.83 -1.68 10.43
N GLN A 112 22.56 -1.92 10.07
CA GLN A 112 21.79 -3.09 10.51
C GLN A 112 22.38 -4.40 9.97
N ILE A 113 22.88 -4.40 8.72
CA ILE A 113 23.57 -5.57 8.16
C ILE A 113 24.88 -5.83 8.91
N LYS A 114 25.61 -4.78 9.30
CA LYS A 114 26.85 -4.91 10.08
C LYS A 114 26.57 -5.49 11.47
N GLU A 115 25.50 -5.06 12.13
CA GLU A 115 25.05 -5.62 13.41
C GLU A 115 24.60 -7.08 13.25
N LEU A 116 23.85 -7.40 12.19
CA LEU A 116 23.39 -8.75 11.89
C LEU A 116 24.57 -9.73 11.74
N ARG A 117 25.65 -9.30 11.07
CA ARG A 117 26.89 -10.10 10.89
C ARG A 117 27.57 -10.51 12.19
N GLN A 118 27.38 -9.76 13.26
CA GLN A 118 27.98 -10.10 14.56
C GLN A 118 27.33 -11.32 15.20
N ASN A 119 26.08 -11.61 14.82
CA ASN A 119 25.25 -12.63 15.44
C ASN A 119 24.95 -13.81 14.50
N VAL A 120 24.97 -13.59 13.19
CA VAL A 120 24.57 -14.58 12.18
C VAL A 120 25.53 -14.52 10.99
N GLN A 121 26.05 -15.67 10.58
CA GLN A 121 26.93 -15.79 9.42
C GLN A 121 26.15 -16.03 8.11
N PHE A 122 25.09 -16.85 8.18
CA PHE A 122 24.28 -17.23 7.02
C PHE A 122 22.80 -16.92 7.24
N VAL A 123 22.18 -16.35 6.22
CA VAL A 123 20.71 -16.17 6.15
C VAL A 123 20.20 -16.69 4.82
N ASN A 124 18.93 -17.10 4.77
CA ASN A 124 18.31 -17.46 3.50
C ASN A 124 17.70 -16.23 2.85
N CYS A 125 17.84 -16.10 1.54
CA CYS A 125 17.22 -15.04 0.77
C CYS A 125 15.69 -15.21 0.80
N SER A 126 14.97 -14.24 1.35
CA SER A 126 13.50 -14.25 1.37
C SER A 126 12.87 -14.22 -0.04
N ASN A 127 13.62 -13.81 -1.07
CA ASN A 127 13.12 -13.81 -2.45
C ASN A 127 13.35 -15.13 -3.19
N CYS A 128 14.53 -15.75 -3.12
CA CYS A 128 14.84 -16.95 -3.93
C CYS A 128 15.16 -18.21 -3.11
N GLY A 129 15.26 -18.09 -1.78
CA GLY A 129 15.61 -19.19 -0.88
C GLY A 129 17.10 -19.52 -0.79
N ALA A 130 17.94 -18.95 -1.68
CA ALA A 130 19.37 -19.21 -1.66
C ALA A 130 20.05 -18.73 -0.38
N SER A 131 21.04 -19.48 0.09
CA SER A 131 21.85 -19.09 1.26
C SER A 131 22.74 -17.89 0.92
N ILE A 132 22.79 -16.92 1.83
CA ILE A 132 23.57 -15.70 1.74
C ILE A 132 24.61 -15.75 2.86
N ASN A 133 25.89 -15.80 2.49
CA ASN A 133 26.98 -15.56 3.43
C ASN A 133 27.06 -14.05 3.70
N LEU A 134 26.76 -13.64 4.93
CA LEU A 134 26.76 -12.25 5.35
C LEU A 134 28.16 -11.66 5.44
N GLU A 135 29.22 -12.45 5.64
CA GLU A 135 30.60 -11.92 5.70
C GLU A 135 31.02 -11.29 4.37
N SER A 136 30.63 -11.92 3.26
CA SER A 136 31.03 -11.52 1.91
C SER A 136 29.96 -10.72 1.17
N ASN A 137 28.70 -10.78 1.58
CA ASN A 137 27.59 -10.19 0.85
C ASN A 137 26.70 -9.30 1.72
N SER A 138 26.17 -8.24 1.11
CA SER A 138 25.11 -7.37 1.68
C SER A 138 23.77 -7.51 0.95
N ALA A 139 23.72 -8.38 -0.07
CA ALA A 139 22.55 -8.71 -0.87
C ALA A 139 22.67 -10.17 -1.34
N CYS A 140 21.59 -10.76 -1.83
CA CYS A 140 21.65 -12.12 -2.36
C CYS A 140 22.56 -12.18 -3.60
N PRO A 141 23.57 -13.07 -3.66
CA PRO A 141 24.46 -13.17 -4.81
C PRO A 141 23.77 -13.79 -6.05
N TYR A 142 22.63 -14.45 -5.89
CA TYR A 142 21.92 -15.15 -6.97
C TYR A 142 20.87 -14.28 -7.65
N CYS A 143 20.00 -13.64 -6.87
CA CYS A 143 18.89 -12.84 -7.41
C CYS A 143 19.03 -11.34 -7.13
N HIS A 144 20.14 -10.92 -6.53
CA HIS A 144 20.45 -9.52 -6.18
C HIS A 144 19.43 -8.83 -5.27
N ALA A 145 18.53 -9.59 -4.63
CA ALA A 145 17.55 -9.04 -3.70
C ALA A 145 18.25 -8.55 -2.42
N PRO A 146 17.86 -7.38 -1.88
CA PRO A 146 18.42 -6.87 -0.64
C PRO A 146 18.01 -7.76 0.55
N ILE A 147 18.89 -7.83 1.55
CA ILE A 147 18.55 -8.45 2.83
C ILE A 147 17.46 -7.58 3.48
N SER A 148 16.30 -8.18 3.73
CA SER A 148 15.11 -7.46 4.17
C SER A 148 14.54 -8.08 5.44
N MET A 149 13.95 -7.26 6.30
CA MET A 149 13.26 -7.72 7.51
C MET A 149 11.80 -7.27 7.51
N LEU A 150 11.00 -7.95 8.32
CA LEU A 150 9.61 -7.57 8.58
C LEU A 150 9.56 -6.27 9.40
N ASP A 151 8.83 -5.28 8.91
CA ASP A 151 8.51 -4.04 9.62
C ASP A 151 7.37 -4.29 10.60
N MET A 152 7.69 -4.63 11.85
CA MET A 152 6.67 -4.88 12.88
C MET A 152 5.78 -3.67 13.17
N LYS A 153 6.19 -2.44 12.82
CA LYS A 153 5.38 -1.24 13.04
C LYS A 153 4.17 -1.19 12.11
N GLN A 154 4.26 -1.79 10.92
CA GLN A 154 3.18 -1.74 9.92
C GLN A 154 1.99 -2.62 10.31
N PRO A 155 2.17 -3.90 10.68
CA PRO A 155 1.09 -4.72 11.23
C PRO A 155 0.49 -4.12 12.52
N GLN A 156 1.32 -3.56 13.40
CA GLN A 156 0.87 -2.89 14.62
C GLN A 156 -0.05 -1.71 14.31
N ARG A 157 0.35 -0.80 13.42
CA ARG A 157 -0.49 0.34 12.99
C ARG A 157 -1.82 -0.13 12.37
N MET A 158 -1.80 -1.18 11.56
CA MET A 158 -3.04 -1.73 11.00
C MET A 158 -3.95 -2.31 12.09
N LEU A 159 -3.40 -3.01 13.08
CA LEU A 159 -4.17 -3.51 14.22
C LEU A 159 -4.79 -2.37 15.03
N ASP A 160 -4.04 -1.31 15.28
CA ASP A 160 -4.53 -0.15 16.03
C ASP A 160 -5.64 0.59 15.27
N GLN A 161 -5.50 0.74 13.94
CA GLN A 161 -6.56 1.27 13.09
C GLN A 161 -7.84 0.42 13.15
N LEU A 162 -7.70 -0.90 13.12
CA LEU A 162 -8.84 -1.81 13.22
C LEU A 162 -9.53 -1.73 14.58
N ARG A 163 -8.75 -1.60 15.67
CA ARG A 163 -9.29 -1.38 17.02
C ARG A 163 -10.07 -0.07 17.09
N GLN A 164 -9.49 1.03 16.63
CA GLN A 164 -10.15 2.34 16.60
C GLN A 164 -11.40 2.36 15.71
N ALA A 165 -11.44 1.58 14.63
CA ALA A 165 -12.61 1.46 13.77
C ALA A 165 -13.72 0.59 14.38
N ALA A 166 -13.36 -0.38 15.22
CA ALA A 166 -14.30 -1.25 15.93
C ALA A 166 -14.87 -0.61 17.21
N GLU A 167 -14.21 0.41 17.75
CA GLU A 167 -14.73 1.18 18.88
C GLU A 167 -16.08 1.84 18.50
N PRO A 168 -17.17 1.56 19.25
CA PRO A 168 -18.46 2.17 18.99
C PRO A 168 -18.33 3.68 19.24
N LYS A 169 -18.28 4.45 18.15
CA LYS A 169 -18.34 5.90 18.22
C LYS A 169 -19.78 6.30 18.55
N PRO A 170 -20.01 7.07 19.63
CA PRO A 170 -21.33 7.66 19.87
C PRO A 170 -21.72 8.45 18.64
N ILE A 171 -22.83 8.06 18.00
CA ILE A 171 -23.40 8.86 16.91
C ILE A 171 -24.03 10.06 17.60
N ASP A 172 -23.38 11.22 17.51
CA ASP A 172 -23.96 12.47 17.99
C ASP A 172 -25.26 12.73 17.20
N PRO A 173 -26.44 12.70 17.83
CA PRO A 173 -27.71 12.91 17.14
C PRO A 173 -27.80 14.31 16.52
N ALA A 174 -26.98 15.28 16.99
CA ALA A 174 -26.88 16.61 16.40
C ALA A 174 -25.88 16.69 15.22
N LEU A 175 -25.16 15.60 14.90
CA LEU A 175 -24.15 15.59 13.83
C LEU A 175 -24.70 16.05 12.47
N PRO A 176 -25.91 15.65 12.00
CA PRO A 176 -26.45 16.14 10.74
C PRO A 176 -26.64 17.66 10.73
N MET A 177 -27.14 18.23 11.83
CA MET A 177 -27.33 19.68 11.96
C MET A 177 -26.00 20.41 12.05
N LYS A 178 -25.04 19.91 12.84
CA LYS A 178 -23.70 20.49 12.95
C LYS A 178 -22.96 20.47 11.61
N LEU A 179 -23.05 19.38 10.84
CA LEU A 179 -22.48 19.30 9.50
C LEU A 179 -23.15 20.27 8.54
N ALA A 180 -24.47 20.44 8.60
CA ALA A 180 -25.19 21.41 7.78
C ALA A 180 -24.79 22.86 8.11
N SER A 181 -24.70 23.21 9.39
CA SER A 181 -24.24 24.52 9.85
C SER A 181 -22.78 24.78 9.45
N ALA A 182 -21.87 23.83 9.72
CA ALA A 182 -20.46 23.97 9.34
C ALA A 182 -20.28 24.08 7.82
N LYS A 183 -21.08 23.35 7.03
CA LYS A 183 -21.09 23.46 5.57
C LYS A 183 -21.54 24.86 5.12
N LEU A 184 -22.63 25.37 5.69
CA LEU A 184 -23.16 26.70 5.34
C LEU A 184 -22.17 27.82 5.71
N GLU A 185 -21.55 27.73 6.89
CA GLU A 185 -20.51 28.66 7.34
C GLU A 185 -19.31 28.66 6.38
N LEU A 186 -18.86 27.47 5.96
CA LEU A 186 -17.77 27.33 5.00
C LEU A 186 -18.16 27.91 3.63
N GLU A 187 -19.34 27.57 3.10
CA GLU A 187 -19.81 28.08 1.81
C GLU A 187 -19.94 29.62 1.82
N THR A 188 -20.39 30.19 2.93
CA THR A 188 -20.49 31.65 3.12
C THR A 188 -19.10 32.28 3.15
N SER A 189 -18.17 31.72 3.94
CA SER A 189 -16.79 32.20 4.04
C SER A 189 -16.04 32.16 2.70
N LEU A 190 -16.26 31.11 1.89
CA LEU A 190 -15.68 30.99 0.56
C LEU A 190 -16.31 31.98 -0.43
N ALA A 191 -17.63 32.17 -0.37
CA ALA A 191 -18.32 33.13 -1.23
C ALA A 191 -17.86 34.58 -1.01
N ASP A 192 -17.50 34.95 0.22
CA ASP A 192 -16.95 36.27 0.55
C ASP A 192 -15.57 36.49 -0.11
N HIS A 193 -14.76 35.44 -0.22
CA HIS A 193 -13.43 35.51 -0.84
C HIS A 193 -13.50 35.61 -2.37
N ASP A 194 -14.41 34.85 -3.00
CA ASP A 194 -14.62 34.83 -4.46
C ASP A 194 -15.21 36.12 -5.03
N ARG A 195 -15.74 37.00 -4.17
CA ARG A 195 -16.35 38.29 -4.57
C ARG A 195 -15.60 39.51 -4.06
N SER A 196 -14.45 39.31 -3.40
CA SER A 196 -13.65 40.41 -2.87
C SER A 196 -13.10 41.32 -3.99
N PRO A 197 -12.98 42.64 -3.77
CA PRO A 197 -12.39 43.56 -4.75
C PRO A 197 -10.97 43.14 -5.19
N GLU A 198 -10.22 42.55 -4.26
CA GLU A 198 -8.89 42.03 -4.50
C GLU A 198 -8.90 40.79 -5.41
N TRP A 199 -9.92 39.92 -5.32
CA TRP A 199 -10.09 38.81 -6.27
C TRP A 199 -10.34 39.32 -7.70
N TRP A 200 -11.18 40.34 -7.87
CA TRP A 200 -11.43 40.94 -9.20
C TRP A 200 -10.18 41.62 -9.77
N SER A 201 -9.39 42.28 -8.92
CA SER A 201 -8.09 42.83 -9.31
C SER A 201 -7.13 41.74 -9.78
N ASP A 202 -6.98 40.66 -9.00
CA ASP A 202 -6.13 39.53 -9.37
C ASP A 202 -6.62 38.81 -10.63
N ALA A 203 -7.94 38.68 -10.80
CA ALA A 203 -8.53 38.05 -11.98
C ALA A 203 -8.24 38.86 -13.25
N ALA A 204 -8.30 40.20 -13.16
CA ALA A 204 -7.98 41.09 -14.27
C ALA A 204 -6.47 41.12 -14.59
N SER A 205 -5.60 41.00 -13.58
CA SER A 205 -4.14 41.07 -13.76
C SER A 205 -3.49 39.73 -14.11
N TYR A 206 -3.96 38.63 -13.54
CA TYR A 206 -3.28 37.32 -13.59
C TYR A 206 -4.17 36.16 -14.07
N GLY A 207 -5.46 36.43 -14.30
CA GLY A 207 -6.43 35.43 -14.76
C GLY A 207 -7.19 34.71 -13.62
N LEU A 208 -8.35 34.14 -13.97
CA LEU A 208 -9.34 33.61 -13.02
C LEU A 208 -8.79 32.50 -12.11
N VAL A 209 -7.95 31.61 -12.64
CA VAL A 209 -7.39 30.50 -11.85
C VAL A 209 -6.38 31.01 -10.82
N GLN A 210 -5.51 31.94 -11.20
CA GLN A 210 -4.52 32.51 -10.28
C GLN A 210 -5.20 33.35 -9.18
N ALA A 211 -6.26 34.08 -9.53
CA ALA A 211 -7.08 34.80 -8.55
C ALA A 211 -7.73 33.85 -7.52
N GLY A 212 -8.25 32.71 -7.97
CA GLY A 212 -8.76 31.66 -7.09
C GLY A 212 -7.69 31.10 -6.14
N LEU A 213 -6.48 30.82 -6.63
CA LEU A 213 -5.37 30.34 -5.80
C LEU A 213 -4.92 31.38 -4.75
N ASN A 214 -4.88 32.66 -5.13
CA ASN A 214 -4.55 33.76 -4.21
C ASN A 214 -5.63 33.92 -3.12
N ALA A 215 -6.92 33.77 -3.46
CA ALA A 215 -8.01 33.76 -2.48
C ALA A 215 -7.92 32.59 -1.50
N VAL A 216 -7.64 31.37 -1.98
CA VAL A 216 -7.43 30.21 -1.12
C VAL A 216 -6.25 30.43 -0.17
N THR A 217 -5.16 31.02 -0.66
CA THR A 217 -3.96 31.32 0.14
C THR A 217 -4.26 32.28 1.30
N ARG A 218 -5.04 33.33 1.04
CA ARG A 218 -5.49 34.28 2.07
C ARG A 218 -6.42 33.62 3.08
N TRP A 219 -7.42 32.88 2.59
CA TRP A 219 -8.36 32.15 3.45
C TRP A 219 -7.65 31.17 4.40
N LEU A 220 -6.66 30.41 3.88
CA LEU A 220 -5.84 29.52 4.70
C LEU A 220 -5.00 30.30 5.72
N SER A 221 -4.47 31.46 5.35
CA SER A 221 -3.65 32.29 6.24
C SER A 221 -4.47 32.87 7.40
N GLU A 222 -5.73 33.22 7.17
CA GLU A 222 -6.66 33.67 8.22
C GLU A 222 -7.07 32.53 9.16
N LYS A 223 -7.17 31.30 8.66
CA LYS A 223 -7.61 30.13 9.45
C LYS A 223 -6.47 29.39 10.17
N LEU A 224 -5.21 29.60 9.79
CA LEU A 224 -4.03 28.94 10.38
C LEU A 224 -3.28 29.79 11.41
N VAL A 225 -3.71 31.03 11.66
CA VAL A 225 -3.08 31.96 12.62
C VAL A 225 -3.70 31.90 14.03
N ASP A 226 -4.64 30.98 14.27
CA ASP A 226 -5.09 30.56 15.61
C ASP A 226 -4.54 29.17 16.00
#